data_AF-A6FX02-F1
#
_entry.id   AF-A6FX02-F1
#
_cell.length_a   1.000
_cell.length_b   1.000
_cell.length_c   1.000
_cell.angle_alpha   90.00
_cell.angle_beta   90.00
_cell.angle_gamma   90.00
#
_symmetry.space_group_name_H-M   'P 1'
#
loop_
_entity.id
_entity.type
_entity.pdbx_description
1 polymer ?
#
loop_
_entity_poly.entity_id
_entity_poly.type
_entity_poly.pdbx_seq_one_letter_code
_entity_poly.pdbx_strand_id
1 'polypeptide(L)'
;MLATALLGLSACKSAAVEETTEPEQEDWMPDESLEPEATPVATVAPETQAPAMSEEEALEKAKQTYVAAEGLASEGQWTAALSLYEEAYQLVPGKHGFALKVAKAAEETGDCSKAIVYYDHYVKYAVEDKYAESRASAEAEATKLRADGCQ
;
A
#
# COMPACT_ATOMS: atom_id res chain seq x y z
N MET A 1 2.26 -51.91 26.88
CA MET A 1 3.56 -51.30 27.24
C MET A 1 3.37 -49.80 27.06
N LEU A 2 3.08 -49.05 28.14
CA LEU A 2 4.08 -48.28 28.94
C LEU A 2 4.85 -47.30 28.02
N ALA A 3 4.90 -45.98 28.22
CA ALA A 3 4.68 -45.20 29.44
C ALA A 3 4.46 -43.70 29.13
N THR A 4 3.80 -43.06 30.09
CA THR A 4 3.66 -41.64 30.44
C THR A 4 5.00 -40.88 30.58
N ALA A 5 5.01 -39.57 30.27
CA ALA A 5 5.63 -38.47 31.04
C ALA A 5 5.64 -37.18 30.20
N LEU A 6 4.95 -36.08 30.55
CA LEU A 6 5.10 -35.13 31.67
C LEU A 6 6.12 -34.00 31.41
N LEU A 7 5.63 -32.77 31.70
CA LEU A 7 6.34 -31.54 32.08
C LEU A 7 7.02 -30.78 30.92
N GLY A 8 6.91 -29.46 30.77
CA GLY A 8 6.63 -28.41 31.75
C GLY A 8 7.63 -27.26 31.52
N LEU A 9 7.35 -26.08 32.08
CA LEU A 9 8.14 -24.83 32.07
C LEU A 9 7.92 -23.99 30.80
N SER A 10 7.10 -22.93 30.80
CA SER A 10 7.06 -21.76 31.70
C SER A 10 8.43 -21.16 31.92
N ALA A 11 8.75 -20.15 31.11
CA ALA A 11 9.74 -19.14 31.39
C ALA A 11 9.23 -17.78 30.88
N CYS A 12 8.32 -17.18 31.64
CA CYS A 12 8.32 -15.72 31.77
C CYS A 12 9.59 -15.35 32.55
N LYS A 13 10.51 -14.62 31.93
CA LYS A 13 11.62 -13.97 32.63
C LYS A 13 11.50 -12.47 32.39
N SER A 14 11.13 -11.79 33.46
CA SER A 14 11.03 -10.34 33.57
C SER A 14 12.40 -9.65 33.62
N ALA A 15 12.32 -8.33 33.42
CA ALA A 15 13.12 -7.26 34.00
C ALA A 15 14.37 -6.80 33.23
N ALA A 16 14.29 -5.57 32.70
CA ALA A 16 15.06 -4.45 33.24
C ALA A 16 14.35 -3.13 32.90
N VAL A 17 13.90 -2.44 33.94
CA VAL A 17 13.57 -1.02 33.95
C VAL A 17 14.80 -0.34 34.54
N GLU A 18 15.41 0.57 33.79
CA GLU A 18 16.28 1.66 34.24
C GLU A 18 15.73 2.87 33.47
N GLU A 19 14.89 3.74 34.03
CA GLU A 19 15.16 4.85 34.97
C GLU A 19 16.45 5.63 34.69
N THR A 20 16.27 6.97 34.62
CA THR A 20 17.29 8.05 34.57
C THR A 20 17.67 8.42 33.12
N THR A 21 17.30 9.57 32.54
CA THR A 21 17.36 10.94 33.08
C THR A 21 16.59 11.89 32.13
N GLU A 22 15.60 12.62 32.65
CA GLU A 22 15.19 13.96 32.16
C GLU A 22 15.88 14.98 33.11
N PRO A 23 16.03 16.29 32.82
CA PRO A 23 15.46 17.06 31.71
C PRO A 23 16.42 18.11 31.08
N GLU A 24 16.25 18.41 29.80
CA GLU A 24 16.54 19.76 29.29
C GLU A 24 15.36 20.27 28.48
N GLN A 25 14.67 21.19 29.13
CA GLN A 25 13.57 21.99 28.66
C GLN A 25 14.21 23.17 27.92
N GLU A 26 14.45 23.02 26.62
CA GLU A 26 14.89 24.12 25.77
C GLU A 26 13.67 24.82 25.20
N ASP A 27 13.29 25.87 25.92
CA ASP A 27 12.88 27.17 25.40
C ASP A 27 12.11 27.14 24.07
N TRP A 28 10.83 26.90 24.25
CA TRP A 28 9.76 27.53 23.50
C TRP A 28 10.08 28.98 23.11
N MET A 29 10.30 29.21 21.82
CA MET A 29 10.08 30.52 21.18
C MET A 29 9.88 30.35 19.67
N PRO A 30 8.65 30.07 19.18
CA PRO A 30 8.21 30.64 17.92
C PRO A 30 7.86 32.10 18.19
N ASP A 31 8.60 33.01 17.56
CA ASP A 31 8.34 34.45 17.56
C ASP A 31 6.89 34.71 17.18
N GLU A 32 6.18 35.28 18.15
CA GLU A 32 4.87 35.88 18.01
C GLU A 32 5.01 37.12 17.13
N SER A 33 4.78 36.97 15.83
CA SER A 33 4.43 38.09 14.94
C SER A 33 3.11 37.79 14.24
N LEU A 34 2.05 37.98 15.03
CA LEU A 34 0.67 38.11 14.55
C LEU A 34 0.51 39.46 13.85
N GLU A 35 0.45 39.43 12.52
CA GLU A 35 -0.18 40.51 11.73
C GLU A 35 -1.20 39.89 10.77
N PRO A 36 -2.52 40.03 11.01
CA PRO A 36 -3.53 39.63 10.04
C PRO A 36 -3.81 40.80 9.08
N GLU A 37 -3.10 40.85 7.95
CA GLU A 37 -3.53 41.66 6.82
C GLU A 37 -4.39 40.83 5.88
N ALA A 38 -5.71 41.09 5.95
CA ALA A 38 -6.70 40.55 5.05
C ALA A 38 -6.53 41.13 3.64
N THR A 39 -6.23 40.27 2.66
CA THR A 39 -6.59 40.51 1.26
C THR A 39 -7.30 39.28 0.70
N PRO A 40 -8.56 39.39 0.24
CA PRO A 40 -9.26 38.31 -0.42
C PRO A 40 -8.86 38.27 -1.89
N VAL A 41 -8.20 37.21 -2.34
CA VAL A 41 -8.06 36.95 -3.77
C VAL A 41 -8.52 35.54 -4.08
N ALA A 42 -9.43 35.51 -5.04
CA ALA A 42 -10.19 34.38 -5.53
C ALA A 42 -9.32 33.29 -6.19
N THR A 43 -9.96 32.13 -6.30
CA THR A 43 -9.69 31.03 -7.24
C THR A 43 -8.54 30.11 -6.86
N VAL A 44 -8.90 29.03 -6.17
CA VAL A 44 -8.15 27.78 -6.28
C VAL A 44 -9.16 26.70 -6.67
N ALA A 45 -9.03 26.24 -7.92
CA ALA A 45 -9.61 25.00 -8.43
C ALA A 45 -9.21 23.83 -7.51
N PRO A 46 -9.85 22.64 -7.53
CA PRO A 46 -9.48 21.56 -6.62
C PRO A 46 -8.04 21.13 -6.93
N GLU A 47 -7.11 21.63 -6.12
CA GLU A 47 -5.71 21.23 -6.13
C GLU A 47 -5.66 19.74 -5.82
N THR A 48 -5.02 19.03 -6.73
CA THR A 48 -4.48 17.70 -6.57
C THR A 48 -3.91 17.55 -5.15
N GLN A 49 -4.66 16.90 -4.26
CA GLN A 49 -4.18 16.59 -2.92
C GLN A 49 -3.13 15.49 -3.00
N ALA A 50 -1.90 15.87 -3.29
CA ALA A 50 -0.69 15.22 -2.81
C ALA A 50 0.44 16.25 -2.88
N PRO A 51 0.88 16.77 -1.73
CA PRO A 51 2.30 16.68 -1.46
C PRO A 51 2.54 16.36 0.01
N ALA A 52 2.97 15.12 0.32
CA ALA A 52 3.48 14.83 1.65
C ALA A 52 4.89 14.20 1.65
N MET A 53 5.43 13.85 0.48
CA MET A 53 6.79 13.33 0.29
C MET A 53 7.27 13.72 -1.12
N SER A 54 8.58 13.80 -1.35
CA SER A 54 9.12 13.98 -2.71
C SER A 54 8.76 12.81 -3.62
N GLU A 55 8.74 13.02 -4.95
CA GLU A 55 8.43 11.97 -5.92
C GLU A 55 9.37 10.76 -5.79
N GLU A 56 10.63 11.01 -5.44
CA GLU A 56 11.64 9.97 -5.20
C GLU A 56 11.34 9.18 -3.93
N GLU A 57 11.01 9.85 -2.82
CA GLU A 57 10.61 9.18 -1.57
C GLU A 57 9.32 8.37 -1.74
N ALA A 58 8.34 8.89 -2.48
CA ALA A 58 7.11 8.17 -2.80
C ALA A 58 7.40 6.91 -3.63
N LEU A 59 8.32 7.00 -4.59
CA LEU A 59 8.75 5.85 -5.39
C LEU A 59 9.48 4.80 -4.56
N GLU A 60 10.40 5.21 -3.68
CA GLU A 60 11.12 4.28 -2.80
C GLU A 60 10.18 3.62 -1.80
N LYS A 61 9.26 4.39 -1.19
CA LYS A 61 8.22 3.82 -0.32
C LYS A 61 7.34 2.85 -1.09
N ALA A 62 6.88 3.20 -2.28
CA ALA A 62 6.04 2.31 -3.10
C ALA A 62 6.74 0.99 -3.44
N LYS A 63 8.05 1.02 -3.73
CA LYS A 63 8.85 -0.20 -3.94
C LYS A 63 8.91 -1.06 -2.68
N GLN A 64 9.15 -0.47 -1.51
CA GLN A 64 9.21 -1.20 -0.25
C GLN A 64 7.85 -1.82 0.09
N THR A 65 6.77 -1.05 -0.02
CA THR A 65 5.40 -1.50 0.17
C THR A 65 5.05 -2.63 -0.81
N TYR A 66 5.44 -2.49 -2.08
CA TYR A 66 5.25 -3.53 -3.09
C TYR A 66 5.99 -4.84 -2.75
N VAL A 67 7.25 -4.76 -2.31
CA VAL A 67 8.03 -5.95 -1.94
C VAL A 67 7.39 -6.66 -0.74
N ALA A 68 6.90 -5.91 0.25
CA ALA A 68 6.14 -6.48 1.36
C ALA A 68 4.85 -7.16 0.87
N ALA A 69 4.13 -6.56 -0.08
CA ALA A 69 2.95 -7.15 -0.71
C ALA A 69 3.26 -8.46 -1.44
N GLU A 70 4.38 -8.54 -2.17
CA GLU A 70 4.83 -9.77 -2.83
C GLU A 70 5.15 -10.87 -1.82
N GLY A 71 5.74 -10.52 -0.67
CA GLY A 71 5.98 -11.47 0.43
C GLY A 71 4.68 -12.08 0.94
N LEU A 72 3.70 -11.24 1.30
CA LEU A 72 2.38 -11.69 1.76
C LEU A 72 1.65 -12.51 0.69
N ALA A 73 1.71 -12.09 -0.57
CA ALA A 73 1.14 -12.81 -1.70
C ALA A 73 1.76 -14.21 -1.86
N SER A 74 3.08 -14.33 -1.70
CA SER A 74 3.78 -15.62 -1.78
C SER A 74 3.39 -16.59 -0.66
N GLU A 75 2.92 -16.05 0.48
CA GLU A 75 2.37 -16.80 1.61
C GLU A 75 0.86 -17.08 1.46
N GLY A 76 0.24 -16.66 0.35
CA GLY A 76 -1.20 -16.79 0.10
C GLY A 76 -2.06 -15.82 0.92
N GLN A 77 -1.46 -14.82 1.55
CA GLN A 77 -2.16 -13.81 2.36
C GLN A 77 -2.69 -12.68 1.47
N TRP A 78 -3.57 -13.03 0.53
CA TRP A 78 -4.02 -12.14 -0.54
C TRP A 78 -4.76 -10.89 -0.05
N THR A 79 -5.54 -10.97 1.02
CA THR A 79 -6.23 -9.79 1.58
C THR A 79 -5.25 -8.75 2.12
N ALA A 80 -4.19 -9.20 2.80
CA ALA A 80 -3.17 -8.29 3.31
C ALA A 80 -2.28 -7.75 2.17
N ALA A 81 -1.95 -8.61 1.20
CA ALA A 81 -1.22 -8.22 0.00
C ALA A 81 -1.97 -7.18 -0.83
N LEU A 82 -3.29 -7.34 -1.01
CA LEU A 82 -4.15 -6.41 -1.75
C LEU A 82 -4.04 -4.99 -1.18
N SER A 83 -4.17 -4.84 0.14
CA SER A 83 -4.06 -3.53 0.80
C SER A 83 -2.71 -2.86 0.53
N LEU A 84 -1.61 -3.62 0.54
CA LEU A 84 -0.28 -3.09 0.27
C LEU A 84 -0.05 -2.78 -1.21
N TYR A 85 -0.57 -3.60 -2.14
CA TYR A 85 -0.51 -3.25 -3.56
C TYR A 85 -1.30 -1.98 -3.87
N GLU A 86 -2.46 -1.79 -3.23
CA GLU A 86 -3.26 -0.57 -3.37
C GLU A 86 -2.50 0.65 -2.83
N GLU A 87 -1.84 0.54 -1.67
CA GLU A 87 -0.98 1.62 -1.14
C GLU A 87 0.17 1.94 -2.10
N ALA A 88 0.88 0.92 -2.61
CA ALA A 88 1.97 1.12 -3.57
C ALA A 88 1.48 1.80 -4.86
N TYR A 89 0.28 1.44 -5.34
CA TYR A 89 -0.34 2.08 -6.49
C TYR A 89 -0.72 3.55 -6.21
N GLN A 90 -1.27 3.84 -5.03
CA GLN A 90 -1.63 5.22 -4.64
C GLN A 90 -0.41 6.13 -4.51
N LEU A 91 0.73 5.60 -4.05
CA LEU A 91 1.99 6.35 -3.96
C LEU A 91 2.54 6.71 -5.34
N VAL A 92 2.39 5.83 -6.34
CA VAL A 92 2.88 6.09 -7.70
C VAL A 92 1.88 5.60 -8.77
N PRO A 93 0.79 6.34 -9.04
CA PRO A 93 -0.27 5.89 -9.95
C PRO A 93 0.20 5.77 -11.41
N GLY A 94 1.30 6.43 -11.77
CA GLY A 94 1.95 6.31 -13.09
C GLY A 94 2.70 4.97 -13.30
N LYS A 95 2.89 4.15 -12.26
CA LYS A 95 3.45 2.80 -12.38
C LYS A 95 2.33 1.79 -12.59
N HIS A 96 1.83 1.73 -13.82
CA HIS A 96 0.71 0.86 -14.18
C HIS A 96 0.94 -0.64 -13.88
N GLY A 97 2.20 -1.09 -13.77
CA GLY A 97 2.51 -2.44 -13.28
C GLY A 97 1.93 -2.75 -11.89
N PHE A 98 1.77 -1.74 -11.02
CA PHE A 98 1.12 -1.94 -9.72
C PHE A 98 -0.39 -2.19 -9.87
N ALA A 99 -1.06 -1.57 -10.85
CA ALA A 99 -2.47 -1.86 -11.13
C ALA A 99 -2.69 -3.34 -11.47
N LEU A 100 -1.78 -3.97 -12.24
CA LEU A 100 -1.86 -5.40 -12.53
C LEU A 100 -1.78 -6.27 -11.25
N LYS A 101 -0.99 -5.87 -10.26
CA LYS A 101 -0.87 -6.60 -8.99
C LYS A 101 -2.08 -6.39 -8.09
N VAL A 102 -2.63 -5.18 -8.05
CA VAL A 102 -3.92 -4.93 -7.40
C VAL A 102 -5.01 -5.81 -8.01
N ALA A 103 -5.07 -5.89 -9.35
CA ALA A 103 -6.06 -6.73 -10.04
C ALA A 103 -5.94 -8.22 -9.65
N LYS A 104 -4.73 -8.77 -9.68
CA LYS A 104 -4.46 -10.16 -9.30
C LYS A 104 -4.81 -10.44 -7.83
N ALA A 105 -4.38 -9.57 -6.93
CA ALA A 105 -4.70 -9.75 -5.51
C ALA A 105 -6.20 -9.63 -5.24
N ALA A 106 -6.90 -8.72 -5.95
CA ALA A 106 -8.35 -8.59 -5.85
C ALA A 106 -9.07 -9.86 -6.33
N GLU A 107 -8.63 -10.44 -7.45
CA GLU A 107 -9.14 -11.71 -7.97
C GLU A 107 -8.98 -12.85 -6.95
N GLU A 108 -7.79 -12.99 -6.37
CA GLU A 108 -7.49 -14.02 -5.36
C GLU A 108 -8.30 -13.85 -4.07
N THR A 109 -8.68 -12.62 -3.73
CA THR A 109 -9.58 -12.34 -2.60
C THR A 109 -11.07 -12.50 -2.92
N GLY A 110 -11.42 -12.75 -4.19
CA GLY A 110 -12.79 -12.85 -4.67
C GLY A 110 -13.48 -11.50 -4.95
N ASP A 111 -12.75 -10.38 -4.88
CA ASP A 111 -13.25 -9.05 -5.27
C ASP A 111 -13.10 -8.87 -6.79
N CYS A 112 -13.91 -9.62 -7.53
CA CYS A 112 -13.79 -9.69 -8.98
C CYS A 112 -14.18 -8.38 -9.69
N SER A 113 -15.12 -7.59 -9.16
CA SER A 113 -15.45 -6.27 -9.72
C SER A 113 -14.24 -5.33 -9.63
N LYS A 114 -13.52 -5.32 -8.49
CA LYS A 114 -12.26 -4.57 -8.38
C LYS A 114 -11.19 -5.12 -9.31
N ALA A 115 -11.05 -6.44 -9.41
CA ALA A 115 -10.07 -7.07 -10.30
C ALA A 115 -10.25 -6.60 -11.76
N ILE A 116 -11.49 -6.62 -12.27
CA ILE A 116 -11.82 -6.15 -13.63
C ILE A 116 -11.39 -4.69 -13.82
N VAL A 117 -11.72 -3.80 -12.88
CA VAL A 117 -11.38 -2.36 -12.98
C VAL A 117 -9.86 -2.17 -13.12
N TYR A 118 -9.07 -2.88 -12.34
CA TYR A 118 -7.62 -2.73 -12.36
C TYR A 118 -6.95 -3.47 -13.52
N TYR A 119 -7.50 -4.60 -13.99
CA TYR A 119 -7.06 -5.22 -15.24
C TYR A 119 -7.31 -4.30 -16.43
N ASP A 120 -8.50 -3.70 -16.54
CA ASP A 120 -8.82 -2.74 -17.60
C ASP A 120 -7.90 -1.51 -17.56
N HIS A 121 -7.63 -1.01 -16.35
CA HIS A 121 -6.68 0.09 -16.18
C HIS A 121 -5.28 -0.31 -16.68
N TYR A 122 -4.80 -1.50 -16.35
CA TYR A 122 -3.52 -1.99 -16.85
C TYR A 122 -3.51 -2.10 -18.38
N VAL A 123 -4.54 -2.72 -18.98
CA VAL A 123 -4.66 -2.87 -20.44
C VAL A 123 -4.67 -1.51 -21.14
N LYS A 124 -5.35 -0.52 -20.56
CA LYS A 124 -5.46 0.82 -21.13
C LYS A 124 -4.15 1.60 -21.13
N TYR A 125 -3.34 1.49 -20.07
CA TYR A 125 -2.21 2.38 -19.85
C TYR A 125 -0.83 1.71 -19.95
N ALA A 126 -0.75 0.38 -19.95
CA ALA A 126 0.52 -0.31 -20.15
C ALA A 126 1.03 -0.12 -21.60
N VAL A 127 2.34 0.12 -21.75
CA VAL A 127 2.99 0.28 -23.05
C VAL A 127 2.89 -1.02 -23.85
N GLU A 128 2.21 -0.98 -25.00
CA GLU A 128 1.88 -2.16 -25.80
C GLU A 128 3.10 -2.98 -26.18
N ASP A 129 4.09 -2.35 -26.83
CA ASP A 129 5.28 -3.04 -27.34
C ASP A 129 6.11 -3.70 -26.22
N LYS A 130 6.08 -3.14 -25.01
CA LYS A 130 6.86 -3.64 -23.88
C LYS A 130 6.12 -4.70 -23.07
N TYR A 131 4.80 -4.64 -23.03
CA TYR A 131 3.95 -5.41 -22.13
C TYR A 131 2.83 -6.15 -22.86
N ALA A 132 3.02 -6.48 -24.15
CA ALA A 132 2.01 -7.10 -24.99
C ALA A 132 1.44 -8.39 -24.36
N GLU A 133 2.30 -9.26 -23.87
CA GLU A 133 1.89 -10.54 -23.26
C GLU A 133 1.09 -10.32 -21.97
N SER A 134 1.59 -9.48 -21.06
CA SER A 134 0.89 -9.23 -19.79
C SER A 134 -0.41 -8.45 -20.00
N ARG A 135 -0.50 -7.59 -21.04
CA ARG A 135 -1.75 -6.93 -21.43
C ARG A 135 -2.76 -7.94 -21.97
N ALA A 136 -2.35 -8.82 -22.88
CA ALA A 136 -3.22 -9.86 -23.40
C ALA A 136 -3.73 -10.78 -22.28
N SER A 137 -2.86 -11.15 -21.33
CA SER A 137 -3.25 -11.90 -20.14
C SER A 137 -4.25 -11.13 -19.27
N ALA A 138 -4.00 -9.86 -18.97
CA ALA A 138 -4.91 -9.03 -18.17
C ALA A 138 -6.29 -8.88 -18.84
N GLU A 139 -6.34 -8.68 -20.15
CA GLU A 139 -7.58 -8.61 -20.91
C GLU A 139 -8.35 -9.94 -20.89
N ALA A 140 -7.63 -11.06 -21.01
CA ALA A 140 -8.22 -12.39 -20.93
C ALA A 140 -8.82 -12.66 -19.53
N GLU A 141 -8.11 -12.32 -18.45
CA GLU A 141 -8.64 -12.50 -17.09
C GLU A 141 -9.85 -11.59 -16.84
N ALA A 142 -9.81 -10.32 -17.25
CA ALA A 142 -10.97 -9.43 -17.14
C ALA A 142 -12.18 -9.95 -17.93
N THR A 143 -11.96 -10.52 -19.11
CA THR A 143 -13.02 -11.13 -19.93
C THR A 143 -13.62 -12.36 -19.27
N LYS A 144 -12.77 -13.23 -18.71
CA LYS A 144 -13.18 -14.42 -17.97
C LYS A 144 -14.01 -14.06 -16.74
N LEU A 145 -13.54 -13.12 -15.91
CA LEU A 145 -14.28 -12.66 -14.73
C LEU A 145 -15.67 -12.12 -15.10
N ARG A 146 -15.78 -11.37 -16.19
CA ARG A 146 -17.09 -10.92 -16.70
C ARG A 146 -17.98 -12.06 -17.16
N ALA A 147 -17.41 -13.06 -17.83
CA ALA A 147 -18.14 -14.25 -18.26
C ALA A 147 -18.66 -15.08 -17.06
N ASP A 148 -17.92 -15.07 -15.96
CA ASP A 148 -18.30 -15.72 -14.68
C ASP A 148 -19.38 -14.93 -13.90
N GLY A 149 -19.81 -13.77 -14.43
CA GLY A 149 -20.91 -12.97 -13.88
C GLY A 149 -20.49 -11.77 -13.06
N CYS A 150 -19.19 -11.46 -12.96
CA CYS A 150 -18.69 -10.28 -12.27
C CYS A 150 -18.85 -9.02 -13.11
N GLN A 151 -19.41 -7.95 -12.52
CA GLN A 151 -19.76 -6.70 -13.19
C GLN A 151 -19.50 -5.50 -12.28
#